data_AF-A0A9Q0J5Y4-F1
#
_entry.id   AF-A0A9Q0J5Y4-F1
#
_cell.length_a   1.000
_cell.length_b   1.000
_cell.length_c   1.000
_cell.angle_alpha   90.00
_cell.angle_beta   90.00
_cell.angle_gamma   90.00
#
_symmetry.space_group_name_H-M   'P 1'
#
loop_
_entity.id
_entity.type
_entity.pdbx_description
1 polymer ?
#
loop_
_entity_poly.entity_id
_entity_poly.type
_entity_poly.pdbx_seq_one_letter_code
_entity_poly.pdbx_strand_id
1 'polypeptide(L)'
;MGGENSKKRPLDLDWSHVLADKNDDDAEPPTLVIVRTPTPTPTPTPTAPPPPPPPPPAMSGGDTSAREDIVGMSDSKLQLTLDSQRRTLKTLGHNLPDKGVKARAYIKVLEEEQERRKLRIVRACPRSWDVDECEKTTQSNGS
;
A
#
# COMPACT_ATOMS: atom_id res chain seq x y z
N MET A 1 38.11 -4.73 32.22
CA MET A 1 37.37 -5.95 31.84
C MET A 1 36.12 -5.48 31.13
N GLY A 2 35.67 -5.90 29.94
CA GLY A 2 36.13 -6.80 28.89
C GLY A 2 35.12 -6.59 27.75
N GLY A 3 35.58 -6.44 26.51
CA GLY A 3 34.71 -6.20 25.36
C GLY A 3 33.99 -7.48 24.91
N GLU A 4 32.69 -7.36 24.61
CA GLU A 4 31.89 -8.44 24.04
C GLU A 4 31.45 -8.05 22.63
N ASN A 5 32.11 -8.66 21.65
CA ASN A 5 31.77 -8.59 20.23
C ASN A 5 30.85 -9.77 19.88
N SER A 6 29.55 -9.54 19.86
CA SER A 6 28.57 -10.55 19.43
C SER A 6 28.79 -10.90 17.96
N LYS A 7 29.56 -11.97 17.71
CA LYS A 7 29.85 -12.55 16.39
C LYS A 7 28.53 -12.96 15.75
N LYS A 8 28.05 -12.16 14.80
CA LYS A 8 26.85 -12.47 14.00
C LYS A 8 27.14 -13.70 13.15
N ARG A 9 26.44 -14.81 13.42
CA ARG A 9 26.45 -15.98 12.53
C ARG A 9 25.64 -15.61 11.28
N PRO A 10 26.08 -15.97 10.06
CA PRO A 10 25.29 -15.75 8.86
C PRO A 10 23.99 -16.58 8.97
N LEU A 11 22.88 -15.94 8.61
CA LEU A 11 21.57 -16.57 8.58
C LEU A 11 21.53 -17.52 7.37
N ASP A 12 21.45 -18.82 7.63
CA ASP A 12 21.34 -19.84 6.59
C ASP A 12 19.85 -20.10 6.32
N LEU A 13 19.37 -19.69 5.15
CA LEU A 13 17.98 -19.83 4.72
C LEU A 13 17.91 -20.81 3.55
N ASP A 14 17.24 -21.94 3.76
CA ASP A 14 16.99 -22.93 2.70
C ASP A 14 15.78 -22.52 1.86
N TRP A 15 16.07 -21.92 0.70
CA TRP A 15 15.06 -21.49 -0.27
C TRP A 15 14.24 -22.65 -0.85
N SER A 16 14.75 -23.89 -0.79
CA SER A 16 14.04 -25.08 -1.28
C SER A 16 12.81 -25.40 -0.42
N HIS A 17 12.87 -25.08 0.88
CA HIS A 17 11.72 -25.23 1.78
C HIS A 17 10.75 -24.05 1.66
N VAL A 18 11.27 -22.84 1.39
CA VAL A 18 10.46 -21.62 1.24
C VAL A 18 9.63 -21.66 -0.05
N LEU A 19 10.18 -22.25 -1.12
CA LEU A 19 9.56 -22.36 -2.44
C LEU A 19 9.00 -23.76 -2.72
N ALA A 20 8.85 -24.61 -1.71
CA ALA A 20 8.08 -25.83 -1.85
C ALA A 20 6.60 -25.44 -1.96
N ASP A 21 6.24 -24.95 -3.14
CA ASP A 21 4.88 -24.78 -3.62
C ASP A 21 4.17 -26.11 -3.37
N LYS A 22 3.22 -26.08 -2.45
CA LYS A 22 2.11 -27.01 -2.50
C LYS A 22 1.47 -26.77 -3.86
N ASN A 23 1.78 -27.67 -4.79
CA ASN A 23 1.06 -27.88 -6.04
C ASN A 23 -0.45 -27.86 -5.75
N ASP A 24 -1.06 -26.70 -5.93
CA ASP A 24 -2.47 -26.53 -6.32
C ASP A 24 -2.48 -26.03 -7.78
N ASP A 25 -1.62 -26.65 -8.60
CA ASP A 25 -1.46 -26.44 -10.05
C ASP A 25 -2.56 -27.19 -10.84
N ASP A 26 -3.78 -27.22 -10.29
CA ASP A 26 -4.99 -27.79 -10.90
C ASP A 26 -6.10 -26.73 -11.07
N ALA A 27 -5.76 -25.45 -10.90
CA ALA A 27 -6.61 -24.35 -11.34
C ALA A 27 -6.36 -24.08 -12.83
N GLU A 28 -7.03 -24.86 -13.68
CA GLU A 28 -7.02 -24.70 -15.14
C GLU A 28 -7.21 -23.20 -15.49
N PRO A 29 -6.26 -22.56 -16.20
CA PRO A 29 -6.37 -21.14 -16.49
C PRO A 29 -7.62 -20.89 -17.36
N PRO A 30 -8.36 -19.79 -17.15
CA PRO A 30 -9.59 -19.54 -17.90
C PRO A 30 -9.32 -19.48 -19.40
N THR A 31 -9.98 -20.36 -20.15
CA THR A 31 -9.87 -20.43 -21.62
C THR A 31 -10.38 -19.14 -22.26
N LEU A 32 -9.48 -18.37 -22.88
CA LEU A 32 -9.84 -17.18 -23.65
C LEU A 32 -10.38 -17.59 -25.03
N VAL A 33 -11.68 -17.43 -25.26
CA VAL A 33 -12.32 -17.68 -26.56
C VAL A 33 -12.01 -16.52 -27.50
N ILE A 34 -11.09 -16.73 -28.45
CA ILE A 34 -10.79 -15.76 -29.52
C ILE A 34 -11.87 -15.91 -30.60
N VAL A 35 -12.81 -14.96 -30.65
CA VAL A 35 -13.81 -14.87 -31.74
C VAL A 35 -13.11 -14.42 -33.01
N ARG A 36 -12.88 -15.34 -33.95
CA ARG A 36 -12.40 -15.03 -35.30
C ARG A 36 -13.58 -14.59 -36.17
N THR A 37 -13.70 -13.30 -36.43
CA THR A 37 -14.59 -12.79 -37.48
C THR A 37 -13.95 -13.02 -38.86
N PRO A 38 -14.71 -13.41 -39.90
CA PRO A 38 -14.15 -13.73 -41.20
C PRO A 38 -13.60 -12.48 -41.91
N THR A 39 -12.39 -12.64 -42.42
CA THR A 39 -11.66 -11.74 -43.31
C THR A 39 -12.47 -11.38 -44.56
N PRO A 40 -12.73 -10.08 -44.84
CA PRO A 40 -13.08 -9.65 -46.19
C PRO A 40 -11.82 -9.42 -47.03
N THR A 41 -11.77 -10.15 -48.15
CA THR A 41 -10.84 -10.07 -49.28
C THR A 41 -10.58 -8.63 -49.78
N PRO A 42 -9.36 -8.27 -50.21
CA PRO A 42 -8.99 -6.90 -50.59
C PRO A 42 -9.65 -6.44 -51.90
N THR A 43 -10.25 -5.25 -51.89
CA THR A 43 -10.69 -4.48 -53.07
C THR A 43 -9.97 -3.12 -53.04
N PRO A 44 -9.46 -2.59 -54.17
CA PRO A 44 -8.44 -1.54 -54.16
C PRO A 44 -8.92 -0.17 -53.65
N THR A 45 -8.09 0.37 -52.77
CA THR A 45 -7.81 1.77 -52.39
C THR A 45 -8.76 2.87 -52.89
N PRO A 46 -9.33 3.63 -51.94
CA PRO A 46 -8.99 5.06 -51.89
C PRO A 46 -8.28 5.42 -50.58
N THR A 47 -7.25 6.25 -50.70
CA THR A 47 -6.31 6.73 -49.67
C THR A 47 -6.93 6.95 -48.29
N ALA A 48 -6.58 6.09 -47.33
CA ALA A 48 -6.92 6.27 -45.93
C ALA A 48 -5.95 7.28 -45.26
N PRO A 49 -6.43 8.14 -44.34
CA PRO A 49 -5.57 8.96 -43.49
C PRO A 49 -4.63 8.09 -42.64
N PRO A 50 -3.47 8.60 -42.19
CA PRO A 50 -2.49 7.79 -41.45
C PRO A 50 -3.11 7.20 -40.18
N PRO A 51 -2.74 5.95 -39.80
CA PRO A 51 -3.25 5.32 -38.59
C PRO A 51 -2.87 6.15 -37.36
N PRO A 52 -3.74 6.21 -36.33
CA PRO A 52 -3.41 6.87 -35.08
C PRO A 52 -2.18 6.21 -34.45
N PRO A 53 -1.33 6.98 -33.74
CA PRO A 53 -0.18 6.42 -33.04
C PRO A 53 -0.64 5.34 -32.04
N PRO A 54 0.19 4.30 -31.79
CA PRO A 54 -0.14 3.28 -30.81
C PRO A 54 -0.41 3.91 -29.43
N PRO A 55 -1.38 3.40 -28.67
CA PRO A 55 -1.62 3.89 -27.31
C PRO A 55 -0.33 3.73 -26.49
N PRO A 56 0.00 4.69 -25.60
CA PRO A 56 1.15 4.55 -24.72
C PRO A 56 0.98 3.28 -23.86
N PRO A 57 2.08 2.59 -23.52
CA PRO A 57 2.01 1.41 -22.67
C PRO A 57 1.30 1.76 -21.35
N ALA A 58 0.19 1.08 -21.09
CA ALA A 58 -0.55 1.18 -19.84
C ALA A 58 0.23 0.49 -18.71
N MET A 59 1.31 1.12 -18.25
CA MET A 59 2.00 0.73 -17.01
C MET A 59 1.28 1.35 -15.82
N SER A 60 0.00 1.02 -15.64
CA SER A 60 -0.79 1.42 -14.47
C SER A 60 -0.82 0.26 -13.48
N GLY A 61 0.32 0.02 -12.83
CA GLY A 61 0.47 -1.04 -11.82
C GLY A 61 1.08 -0.57 -10.50
N GLY A 62 1.31 0.74 -10.32
CA GLY A 62 2.01 1.27 -9.16
C GLY A 62 1.15 1.50 -7.91
N ASP A 63 -0.15 1.74 -8.09
CA ASP A 63 -0.99 2.29 -7.02
C ASP A 63 -1.62 1.20 -6.13
N THR A 64 -1.85 0.00 -6.66
CA THR A 64 -2.45 -1.12 -5.92
C THR A 64 -1.48 -1.71 -4.89
N SER A 65 -0.22 -1.91 -5.28
CA SER A 65 0.83 -2.43 -4.39
C SER A 65 1.02 -1.55 -3.16
N ALA A 66 1.04 -0.23 -3.33
CA ALA A 66 1.19 0.70 -2.21
C ALA A 66 0.03 0.62 -1.21
N ARG A 67 -1.19 0.34 -1.69
CA ARG A 67 -2.38 0.20 -0.83
C ARG A 67 -2.33 -1.08 -0.01
N GLU A 68 -1.91 -2.19 -0.60
CA GLU A 68 -1.76 -3.47 0.08
C GLU A 68 -0.71 -3.38 1.21
N ASP A 69 0.42 -2.73 0.94
CA ASP A 69 1.46 -2.47 1.94
C ASP A 69 0.93 -1.68 3.14
N ILE A 70 0.10 -0.66 2.90
CA ILE A 70 -0.48 0.20 3.95
C ILE A 70 -1.43 -0.60 4.85
N VAL A 71 -2.28 -1.47 4.29
CA VAL A 71 -3.25 -2.27 5.05
C VAL A 71 -2.53 -3.22 6.03
N GLY A 72 -1.37 -3.74 5.65
CA GLY A 72 -0.57 -4.63 6.50
C GLY A 72 0.20 -3.95 7.65
N MET A 73 0.31 -2.61 7.67
CA MET A 73 1.09 -1.91 8.72
C MET A 73 0.38 -1.87 10.07
N SER A 74 1.13 -1.79 11.18
CA SER A 74 0.54 -1.49 12.49
C SER A 74 0.14 -0.01 12.60
N ASP A 75 -0.73 0.35 13.56
CA ASP A 75 -1.21 1.73 13.74
C ASP A 75 -0.07 2.71 14.07
N SER A 76 0.88 2.28 14.91
CA SER A 76 2.07 3.06 15.25
C SER A 76 2.94 3.32 14.02
N LYS A 77 3.15 2.30 13.17
CA LYS A 77 3.92 2.43 11.94
C LYS A 77 3.20 3.32 10.91
N LEU A 78 1.88 3.22 10.85
CA LEU A 78 1.05 4.05 9.98
C LEU A 78 1.19 5.54 10.36
N GLN A 79 1.11 5.87 11.66
CA GLN A 79 1.35 7.24 12.13
C GLN A 79 2.77 7.74 11.88
N LEU A 80 3.78 6.94 12.20
CA LEU A 80 5.18 7.32 11.94
C LEU A 80 5.44 7.60 10.46
N THR A 81 4.86 6.78 9.58
CA THR A 81 4.97 6.95 8.13
C THR A 81 4.29 8.23 7.68
N LEU A 82 3.09 8.50 8.19
CA LEU A 82 2.32 9.70 7.89
C LEU A 82 3.08 10.97 8.33
N ASP A 83 3.65 10.99 9.54
CA ASP A 83 4.45 12.11 10.04
C ASP A 83 5.76 12.29 9.26
N SER A 84 6.41 11.20 8.89
CA SER A 84 7.60 11.23 8.03
C SER A 84 7.27 11.85 6.68
N GLN A 85 6.20 11.38 6.02
CA GLN A 85 5.79 11.90 4.72
C GLN A 85 5.37 13.37 4.77
N ARG A 86 4.66 13.79 5.83
CA ARG A 86 4.34 15.20 6.06
C ARG A 86 5.59 16.06 6.22
N ARG A 87 6.62 15.58 6.92
CA ARG A 87 7.90 16.30 7.05
C ARG A 87 8.62 16.42 5.71
N THR A 88 8.74 15.32 4.98
CA THR A 88 9.34 15.31 3.63
C THR A 88 8.61 16.26 2.69
N LEU A 89 7.28 16.28 2.71
CA LEU A 89 6.50 17.19 1.88
C LEU A 89 6.75 18.66 2.24
N LYS A 90 6.87 18.99 3.53
CA LYS A 90 7.15 20.37 3.97
C LYS A 90 8.52 20.85 3.50
N THR A 91 9.54 19.99 3.52
CA THR A 91 10.92 20.38 3.18
C THR A 91 11.21 20.29 1.67
N LEU A 92 10.77 19.20 1.03
CA LEU A 92 11.11 18.86 -0.35
C LEU A 92 9.94 18.97 -1.32
N GLY A 93 8.71 19.23 -0.84
CA GLY A 93 7.50 19.24 -1.66
C GLY A 93 7.57 20.13 -2.89
N HIS A 94 8.12 21.34 -2.75
CA HIS A 94 8.26 22.29 -3.85
C HIS A 94 9.46 21.99 -4.78
N ASN A 95 10.42 21.19 -4.32
CA ASN A 95 11.61 20.79 -5.08
C ASN A 95 11.43 19.47 -5.84
N LEU A 96 10.35 18.73 -5.54
CA LEU A 96 10.02 17.49 -6.24
C LEU A 96 9.54 17.80 -7.68
N PRO A 97 9.85 16.92 -8.65
CA PRO A 97 9.49 17.13 -10.06
C PRO A 97 7.97 17.16 -10.28
N ASP A 98 7.21 16.46 -9.44
CA ASP A 98 5.75 16.44 -9.43
C ASP A 98 5.14 17.42 -8.41
N LYS A 99 5.96 18.32 -7.83
CA LYS A 99 5.58 19.26 -6.77
C LYS A 99 4.93 18.56 -5.56
N GLY A 100 5.30 17.30 -5.31
CA GLY A 100 4.80 16.50 -4.20
C GLY A 100 3.37 15.97 -4.39
N VAL A 101 2.84 15.95 -5.62
CA VAL A 101 1.49 15.41 -5.90
C VAL A 101 1.38 13.94 -5.46
N LYS A 102 2.36 13.09 -5.80
CA LYS A 102 2.35 11.68 -5.39
C LYS A 102 2.45 11.52 -3.88
N ALA A 103 3.30 12.30 -3.22
CA ALA A 103 3.44 12.27 -1.77
C ALA A 103 2.13 12.69 -1.08
N ARG A 104 1.42 13.71 -1.59
CA ARG A 104 0.08 14.09 -1.09
C ARG A 104 -0.96 12.99 -1.31
N ALA A 105 -0.96 12.35 -2.48
CA ALA A 105 -1.85 11.22 -2.75
C ALA A 105 -1.57 10.07 -1.78
N TYR A 106 -0.30 9.72 -1.55
CA TYR A 106 0.10 8.68 -0.61
C TYR A 106 -0.30 9.01 0.85
N ILE A 107 -0.12 10.25 1.30
CA ILE A 107 -0.59 10.71 2.62
C ILE A 107 -2.10 10.53 2.74
N LYS A 108 -2.86 10.87 1.69
CA LYS A 108 -4.32 10.70 1.68
C LYS A 108 -4.72 9.23 1.89
N VAL A 109 -4.03 8.28 1.25
CA VAL A 109 -4.30 6.85 1.44
C VAL A 109 -3.99 6.40 2.87
N LEU A 110 -2.89 6.89 3.46
CA LEU A 110 -2.56 6.61 4.87
C LEU A 110 -3.65 7.16 5.82
N GLU A 111 -4.14 8.37 5.59
CA GLU A 111 -5.20 9.00 6.39
C GLU A 111 -6.51 8.21 6.29
N GLU A 112 -6.90 7.79 5.07
CA GLU A 112 -8.09 6.98 4.84
C GLU A 112 -8.02 5.63 5.57
N GLU A 113 -6.87 4.94 5.52
CA GLU A 113 -6.70 3.68 6.24
C GLU A 113 -6.76 3.89 7.76
N GLN A 114 -6.20 5.00 8.28
CA GLN A 114 -6.30 5.32 9.70
C GLN A 114 -7.77 5.52 10.12
N GLU A 115 -8.53 6.27 9.32
CA GLU A 115 -9.95 6.50 9.57
C GLU A 115 -10.75 5.19 9.50
N ARG A 116 -10.47 4.34 8.50
CA ARG A 116 -11.08 3.02 8.38
C ARG A 116 -10.86 2.17 9.63
N ARG A 117 -9.66 2.20 10.22
CA ARG A 117 -9.35 1.48 11.46
C ARG A 117 -10.06 2.06 12.67
N LYS A 118 -10.10 3.39 12.80
CA LYS A 118 -10.87 4.08 13.86
C LYS A 118 -12.34 3.69 13.81
N LEU A 119 -12.95 3.73 12.63
CA LEU A 119 -14.35 3.34 12.42
C LEU A 119 -14.58 1.86 12.74
N ARG A 120 -13.63 0.98 12.39
CA ARG A 120 -13.70 -0.45 12.77
C ARG A 120 -13.68 -0.64 14.28
N ILE A 121 -12.84 0.11 15.00
CA ILE A 121 -12.76 0.05 16.47
C ILE A 121 -14.08 0.53 17.09
N VAL A 122 -14.57 1.70 16.67
CA VAL A 122 -15.85 2.27 17.17
C VAL A 122 -17.03 1.33 16.92
N ARG A 123 -17.09 0.71 15.73
CA ARG A 123 -18.14 -0.27 15.39
C ARG A 123 -18.01 -1.58 16.17
N ALA A 124 -16.78 -2.04 16.45
CA ALA A 124 -16.53 -3.31 17.12
C ALA A 124 -16.63 -3.21 18.65
N CYS A 125 -16.33 -2.06 19.23
CA CYS A 125 -16.38 -1.84 20.68
C CYS A 125 -16.88 -0.42 21.00
N PRO A 126 -18.21 -0.20 21.01
CA PRO A 126 -18.80 1.13 21.24
C PRO A 126 -18.56 1.72 22.64
N ARG A 127 -17.94 0.98 23.56
CA ARG A 127 -17.97 1.26 25.02
C ARG A 127 -16.64 1.70 25.62
N SER A 128 -15.57 1.82 24.84
CA SER A 128 -14.21 1.97 25.39
C SER A 128 -13.58 3.36 25.28
N TRP A 129 -14.34 4.42 24.94
CA TRP A 129 -13.78 5.78 24.80
C TRP A 129 -14.17 6.75 25.94
N ASP A 130 -14.97 6.34 26.94
CA ASP A 130 -15.16 7.10 28.19
C ASP A 130 -14.13 6.64 29.24
N VAL A 131 -12.86 6.93 29.01
CA VAL A 131 -11.82 6.89 30.06
C VAL A 131 -11.07 8.21 30.05
N ASP A 132 -11.81 9.30 30.24
CA ASP A 132 -11.26 10.59 30.68
C ASP A 132 -12.09 11.08 31.86
N GLU A 133 -12.06 10.31 32.94
CA GLU A 133 -12.34 10.80 34.28
C GLU A 133 -11.36 10.11 35.23
N CYS A 134 -10.07 10.44 35.08
CA CYS A 134 -9.08 10.17 36.11
C CYS A 134 -9.39 11.14 37.26
N GLU A 135 -10.28 10.69 38.14
CA GLU A 135 -10.80 11.37 39.32
C GLU A 135 -9.65 12.01 40.12
N LYS A 136 -9.62 13.34 40.12
CA LYS A 136 -8.73 14.17 40.93
C LYS A 136 -9.43 14.57 42.21
N THR A 137 -9.23 13.84 43.31
CA THR A 137 -9.56 14.31 44.68
C THR A 137 -8.70 13.63 45.75
N THR A 138 -7.41 13.96 45.81
CA THR A 138 -6.68 13.86 47.09
C THR A 138 -7.03 15.09 47.93
N GLN A 139 -8.15 15.02 48.67
CA GLN A 139 -8.39 15.90 49.81
C GLN A 139 -7.69 15.29 51.04
N SER A 140 -6.48 15.75 51.35
CA SER A 140 -5.87 15.52 52.65
C SER A 140 -6.39 16.58 53.62
N ASN A 141 -7.44 16.26 54.38
CA ASN A 141 -7.72 16.93 55.64
C ASN A 141 -7.03 16.13 56.75
N GLY A 142 -5.97 16.70 57.32
CA GLY A 142 -5.27 16.15 58.47
C GLY A 142 -4.94 17.28 59.43
N SER A 143 -5.53 17.18 60.62
CA SER A 143 -5.52 18.11 61.76
C SER A 143 -4.14 18.51 62.28
#